data_AF-A0A950F6T0-F1
#
_entry.id   AF-A0A950F6T0-F1
#
_cell.length_a   1.000
_cell.length_b   1.000
_cell.length_c   1.000
_cell.angle_alpha   90.00
_cell.angle_beta   90.00
_cell.angle_gamma   90.00
#
_symmetry.space_group_name_H-M   'P 1'
#
loop_
_entity.id
_entity.type
_entity.pdbx_description
1 polymer ?
#
loop_
_entity_poly.entity_id
_entity_poly.type
_entity_poly.pdbx_seq_one_letter_code
_entity_poly.pdbx_strand_id
1 'polypeptide(L)'
;MPQHQPELTPRQIVAELDRDIVGQADAKRAVAIALRNRWRRRQLPDDLRAQVTPKNIMLIGPTGVGKTEIARRLAILVGAPFVKTEATKYTEVGYYGRDVESLIRDLVEAAILLVRTAERETVEEQARLRVEQRLLDLLLPSPQPTSWSEADAHQTDEAAERRQRSREKMKNRLLAGELEDREVEVTIPGRSVAPVSILGAANMEQMEMDLQSMFEKIMPKQAQSRRMSVREARPILLQQETDALIDPEKINQAAVRLTEETGIVFIDELDKIASDEGSSRGPDVSRQGVQRDLLPVVEGTTVNTRHGPVRTDHILFIAAGAFHASKPSDLMPEL
;
A
#
# COMPACT_ATOMS: atom_id res chain seq x y z
N MET A 1 -1.51 -8.11 10.65
CA MET A 1 -0.10 -8.24 10.20
C MET A 1 -0.04 -9.48 9.34
N PRO A 2 0.52 -9.47 8.11
CA PRO A 2 0.77 -10.72 7.39
C PRO A 2 1.67 -11.58 8.28
N GLN A 3 1.06 -12.56 8.93
CA GLN A 3 1.74 -13.46 9.85
C GLN A 3 2.48 -14.47 8.98
N HIS A 4 3.78 -14.61 9.24
CA HIS A 4 4.76 -15.41 8.51
C HIS A 4 5.36 -14.72 7.27
N GLN A 5 6.49 -14.02 7.48
CA GLN A 5 7.56 -14.15 6.49
C GLN A 5 7.87 -15.65 6.40
N PRO A 6 7.74 -16.26 5.22
CA PRO A 6 7.92 -17.69 5.12
C PRO A 6 9.37 -18.02 5.53
N GLU A 7 9.54 -19.03 6.39
CA GLU A 7 10.84 -19.46 6.93
C GLU A 7 11.69 -20.19 5.88
N LEU A 8 11.72 -19.65 4.67
CA LEU A 8 12.35 -20.28 3.53
C LEU A 8 13.87 -20.33 3.75
N THR A 9 14.41 -21.50 3.46
CA THR A 9 15.84 -21.66 3.28
C THR A 9 16.27 -21.01 1.96
N PRO A 10 17.55 -20.62 1.80
CA PRO A 10 18.05 -20.09 0.54
C PRO A 10 17.74 -20.99 -0.67
N ARG A 11 17.78 -22.32 -0.50
CA ARG A 11 17.44 -23.28 -1.56
C ARG A 11 15.97 -23.23 -1.96
N GLN A 12 15.06 -23.08 -0.98
CA GLN A 12 13.62 -22.94 -1.27
C GLN A 12 13.32 -21.61 -1.95
N ILE A 13 13.99 -20.51 -1.55
CA ILE A 13 13.84 -19.21 -2.22
C ILE A 13 14.28 -19.31 -3.68
N VAL A 14 15.43 -19.92 -3.95
CA VAL A 14 15.91 -20.13 -5.33
C VAL A 14 14.92 -20.99 -6.13
N ALA A 15 14.43 -22.08 -5.55
CA ALA A 15 13.47 -22.96 -6.21
C ALA A 15 12.13 -22.27 -6.52
N GLU A 16 11.69 -21.33 -5.69
CA GLU A 16 10.50 -20.52 -5.97
C GLU A 16 10.78 -19.51 -7.10
N LEU A 17 11.93 -18.85 -7.07
CA LEU A 17 12.36 -17.94 -8.15
C LEU A 17 12.58 -18.67 -9.48
N ASP A 18 12.95 -19.96 -9.45
CA ASP A 18 13.11 -20.80 -10.65
C ASP A 18 11.79 -21.03 -11.41
N ARG A 19 10.62 -20.84 -10.77
CA ARG A 19 9.31 -20.99 -11.43
C ARG A 19 9.03 -19.89 -12.44
N ASP A 20 9.48 -18.68 -12.14
CA ASP A 20 9.20 -17.48 -12.95
C ASP A 20 10.41 -17.01 -13.76
N ILE A 21 11.63 -17.35 -13.33
CA ILE A 21 12.87 -16.77 -13.86
C ILE A 21 13.74 -17.91 -14.37
N VAL A 22 14.12 -17.87 -15.64
CA VAL A 22 14.98 -18.90 -16.24
C VAL A 22 16.46 -18.51 -16.08
N GLY A 23 17.30 -19.42 -15.59
CA GLY A 23 18.73 -19.19 -15.41
C GLY A 23 19.08 -18.24 -14.26
N GLN A 24 20.09 -17.38 -14.42
CA GLN A 24 20.51 -16.37 -13.42
C GLN A 24 20.78 -16.90 -12.01
N ALA A 25 21.39 -18.08 -11.90
CA ALA A 25 21.58 -18.79 -10.62
C ALA A 25 22.32 -17.95 -9.56
N ASP A 26 23.35 -17.21 -9.95
CA ASP A 26 24.13 -16.39 -9.03
C ASP A 26 23.31 -15.23 -8.45
N ALA A 27 22.52 -14.55 -9.29
CA ALA A 27 21.64 -13.48 -8.86
C ALA A 27 20.54 -13.99 -7.92
N LYS A 28 19.92 -15.15 -8.24
CA LYS A 28 18.94 -15.81 -7.36
C LYS A 28 19.55 -16.18 -6.01
N ARG A 29 20.77 -16.71 -6.01
CA ARG A 29 21.50 -17.05 -4.78
C ARG A 29 21.80 -15.82 -3.93
N ALA A 30 22.23 -14.71 -4.56
CA ALA A 30 22.52 -13.46 -3.87
C ALA A 30 21.26 -12.92 -3.15
N VAL A 31 20.13 -12.84 -3.84
CA VAL A 31 18.87 -12.37 -3.22
C VAL A 31 18.34 -13.32 -2.15
N ALA A 32 18.50 -14.63 -2.35
CA ALA A 32 18.12 -15.63 -1.36
C ALA A 32 18.93 -15.52 -0.06
N ILE A 33 20.23 -15.21 -0.16
CA ILE A 33 21.10 -14.97 1.00
C ILE A 33 20.69 -13.69 1.72
N ALA A 34 20.47 -12.59 0.98
CA ALA A 34 20.04 -11.32 1.59
C ALA A 34 18.73 -11.47 2.36
N LEU A 35 17.75 -12.15 1.77
CA LEU A 35 16.48 -12.44 2.43
C LEU A 35 16.67 -13.35 3.66
N ARG A 36 17.47 -14.41 3.56
CA ARG A 36 17.74 -15.29 4.70
C ARG A 36 18.45 -14.54 5.83
N ASN A 37 19.33 -13.59 5.52
CA ASN A 37 20.00 -12.77 6.52
C ASN A 37 19.03 -11.90 7.30
N ARG A 38 17.93 -11.43 6.68
CA ARG A 38 16.87 -10.74 7.40
C ARG A 38 16.18 -11.63 8.44
N TRP A 39 15.84 -12.87 8.07
CA TRP A 39 15.31 -13.84 9.04
C TRP A 39 16.32 -14.11 10.16
N ARG A 40 17.61 -14.32 9.82
CA ARG A 40 18.68 -14.55 10.81
C ARG A 40 18.82 -13.36 11.78
N ARG A 41 18.75 -12.13 11.29
CA ARG A 41 18.79 -10.91 12.10
C ARG A 41 17.67 -10.89 13.14
N ARG A 42 16.45 -11.32 12.79
CA ARG A 42 15.33 -11.40 13.75
C ARG A 42 15.56 -12.40 14.88
N GLN A 43 16.38 -13.42 14.65
CA GLN A 43 16.76 -14.39 15.68
C GLN A 43 17.85 -13.89 16.63
N LEU A 44 18.47 -12.73 16.34
CA LEU A 44 19.48 -12.15 17.20
C LEU A 44 18.84 -11.41 18.39
N PRO A 45 19.55 -11.32 19.53
CA PRO A 45 19.24 -10.40 20.62
C PRO A 45 19.18 -8.94 20.15
N ASP A 46 18.42 -8.09 20.85
CA ASP A 46 18.10 -6.73 20.39
C ASP A 46 19.33 -5.82 20.21
N ASP A 47 20.35 -5.97 21.07
CA ASP A 47 21.62 -5.24 21.03
C ASP A 47 22.44 -5.55 19.76
N LEU A 48 22.46 -6.82 19.35
CA LEU A 48 23.12 -7.24 18.10
C LEU A 48 22.25 -6.99 16.87
N ARG A 49 20.93 -7.10 17.02
CA ARG A 49 19.98 -6.92 15.91
C ARG A 49 20.07 -5.52 15.28
N ALA A 50 20.27 -4.49 16.11
CA ALA A 50 20.42 -3.11 15.65
C ALA A 50 21.72 -2.88 14.85
N GLN A 51 22.78 -3.64 15.14
CA GLN A 51 24.09 -3.49 14.50
C GLN A 51 24.19 -4.21 13.15
N VAL A 52 23.27 -5.13 12.86
CA VAL A 52 23.27 -5.89 11.61
C VAL A 52 22.49 -5.12 10.54
N THR A 53 23.22 -4.52 9.60
CA THR A 53 22.64 -3.87 8.42
C THR A 53 22.28 -4.88 7.32
N PRO A 54 21.29 -4.57 6.48
CA PRO A 54 20.99 -5.33 5.27
C PRO A 54 22.22 -5.46 4.38
N LYS A 55 22.32 -6.59 3.68
CA LYS A 55 23.32 -6.77 2.62
C LYS A 55 22.69 -6.35 1.30
N ASN A 56 22.84 -5.06 0.99
CA ASN A 56 22.40 -4.48 -0.28
C ASN A 56 23.07 -5.20 -1.46
N ILE A 57 22.40 -5.20 -2.61
CA ILE A 57 22.78 -6.01 -3.78
C ILE A 57 22.96 -5.10 -4.98
N MET A 58 24.02 -5.33 -5.76
CA MET A 58 24.21 -4.72 -7.07
C MET A 58 24.16 -5.79 -8.15
N LEU A 59 23.16 -5.71 -9.03
CA LEU A 59 22.97 -6.63 -10.16
C LEU A 59 23.57 -6.04 -11.43
N ILE A 60 24.59 -6.69 -11.96
CA ILE A 60 25.30 -6.27 -13.18
C ILE A 60 24.91 -7.20 -14.33
N GLY A 61 24.48 -6.63 -15.45
CA GLY A 61 24.20 -7.39 -16.67
C GLY A 61 23.42 -6.58 -17.70
N PRO A 62 23.25 -7.07 -18.95
CA PRO A 62 22.54 -6.34 -19.98
C PRO A 62 21.05 -6.18 -19.66
N THR A 63 20.35 -5.32 -20.41
CA THR A 63 18.90 -5.17 -20.28
C THR A 63 18.18 -6.46 -20.69
N GLY A 64 16.97 -6.68 -20.16
CA GLY A 64 16.14 -7.84 -20.53
C GLY A 64 16.52 -9.19 -19.91
N VAL A 65 17.61 -9.32 -19.16
CA VAL A 65 18.03 -10.61 -18.53
C VAL A 65 17.26 -10.99 -17.25
N GLY A 66 16.30 -10.17 -16.83
CA GLY A 66 15.46 -10.45 -15.65
C GLY A 66 15.89 -9.81 -14.33
N LYS A 67 16.82 -8.82 -14.32
CA LYS A 67 17.27 -8.14 -13.09
C LYS A 67 16.12 -7.60 -12.23
N THR A 68 15.22 -6.85 -12.85
CA THR A 68 14.02 -6.30 -12.19
C THR A 68 13.04 -7.38 -11.76
N GLU A 69 12.92 -8.45 -12.56
CA GLU A 69 11.97 -9.54 -12.26
C GLU A 69 12.42 -10.35 -11.04
N ILE A 70 13.73 -10.57 -10.86
CA ILE A 70 14.28 -11.19 -9.64
C ILE A 70 13.86 -10.39 -8.40
N ALA A 71 14.04 -9.06 -8.40
CA ALA A 71 13.69 -8.22 -7.26
C ALA A 71 12.17 -8.16 -7.02
N ARG A 72 11.38 -8.05 -8.09
CA ARG A 72 9.91 -8.03 -8.01
C ARG A 72 9.36 -9.34 -7.43
N ARG A 73 9.82 -10.49 -7.93
CA ARG A 73 9.39 -11.82 -7.46
C ARG A 73 9.84 -12.08 -6.03
N LEU A 74 11.04 -11.63 -5.66
CA LEU A 74 11.50 -11.68 -4.28
C LEU A 74 10.55 -10.93 -3.35
N ALA A 75 10.10 -9.72 -3.72
CA ALA A 75 9.19 -8.93 -2.89
C ALA A 75 7.81 -9.60 -2.74
N ILE A 76 7.26 -10.12 -3.84
CA ILE A 76 5.98 -10.85 -3.83
C ILE A 76 6.08 -12.09 -2.93
N LEU A 77 7.15 -12.86 -3.05
CA LEU A 77 7.37 -14.09 -2.27
C LEU A 77 7.30 -13.86 -0.75
N VAL A 78 7.74 -12.69 -0.29
CA VAL A 78 7.83 -12.38 1.14
C VAL A 78 6.78 -11.38 1.62
N GLY A 79 5.87 -10.97 0.73
CA GLY A 79 4.87 -9.94 1.02
C GLY A 79 5.47 -8.59 1.41
N ALA A 80 6.63 -8.23 0.85
CA ALA A 80 7.31 -6.97 1.14
C ALA A 80 6.81 -5.83 0.25
N PRO A 81 6.74 -4.59 0.77
CA PRO A 81 6.53 -3.42 -0.06
C PRO A 81 7.73 -3.23 -0.99
N PHE A 82 7.44 -2.87 -2.24
CA PHE A 82 8.42 -2.80 -3.32
C PHE A 82 8.22 -1.53 -4.14
N VAL A 83 9.32 -0.82 -4.40
CA VAL A 83 9.35 0.33 -5.30
C VAL A 83 10.47 0.15 -6.32
N LYS A 84 10.17 0.46 -7.59
CA LYS A 84 11.16 0.59 -8.67
C LYS A 84 11.35 2.08 -8.99
N THR A 85 12.59 2.52 -9.03
CA THR A 85 12.97 3.84 -9.58
C THR A 85 14.10 3.70 -10.58
N GLU A 86 14.31 4.74 -11.38
CA GLU A 86 15.50 4.90 -12.23
C GLU A 86 16.41 5.95 -11.59
N ALA A 87 17.72 5.69 -11.52
CA ALA A 87 18.67 6.59 -10.90
C ALA A 87 18.76 7.96 -11.61
N THR A 88 18.54 7.97 -12.92
CA THR A 88 18.56 9.17 -13.78
C THR A 88 17.42 10.14 -13.47
N LYS A 89 16.32 9.67 -12.85
CA LYS A 89 15.18 10.50 -12.44
C LYS A 89 15.57 11.64 -11.49
N TYR A 90 16.70 11.52 -10.81
CA TYR A 90 17.22 12.48 -9.85
C TYR A 90 18.27 13.44 -10.45
N THR A 91 18.67 13.24 -11.71
CA THR A 91 19.80 13.96 -12.35
C THR A 91 19.42 15.23 -13.12
N GLU A 92 18.14 15.58 -13.25
CA GLU A 92 17.72 16.71 -14.10
C GLU A 92 17.44 18.00 -13.32
N VAL A 93 18.07 19.10 -13.80
CA VAL A 93 17.94 20.48 -13.31
C VAL A 93 16.55 21.02 -13.65
N GLY A 94 15.63 20.89 -12.70
CA GLY A 94 14.41 21.66 -12.63
C GLY A 94 14.20 22.04 -11.16
N TYR A 95 13.81 23.28 -10.90
CA TYR A 95 13.69 23.98 -9.59
C TYR A 95 12.79 23.29 -8.52
N TYR A 96 12.39 22.04 -8.76
CA TYR A 96 11.54 21.15 -7.97
C TYR A 96 11.97 19.68 -8.20
N GLY A 97 13.27 19.38 -8.08
CA GLY A 97 13.77 18.01 -8.19
C GLY A 97 13.02 17.10 -7.21
N ARG A 98 12.61 15.90 -7.66
CA ARG A 98 12.04 14.92 -6.73
C ARG A 98 13.14 14.52 -5.76
N ASP A 99 12.98 14.96 -4.53
CA ASP A 99 13.74 14.53 -3.37
C ASP A 99 13.91 13.00 -3.34
N VAL A 100 15.12 12.49 -3.12
CA VAL A 100 15.43 11.05 -3.03
C VAL A 100 14.59 10.38 -1.93
N GLU A 101 14.22 11.12 -0.88
CA GLU A 101 13.32 10.63 0.16
C GLU A 101 11.92 10.27 -0.37
N SER A 102 11.52 10.78 -1.55
CA SER A 102 10.29 10.37 -2.22
C SER A 102 10.24 8.86 -2.49
N LEU A 103 11.39 8.19 -2.60
CA LEU A 103 11.46 6.73 -2.69
C LEU A 103 10.84 6.06 -1.47
N ILE A 104 11.14 6.57 -0.29
CA ILE A 104 10.64 6.01 0.96
C ILE A 104 9.16 6.34 1.12
N ARG A 105 8.73 7.54 0.71
CA ARG A 105 7.30 7.92 0.69
C ARG A 105 6.50 6.98 -0.22
N ASP A 106 6.96 6.74 -1.45
CA ASP A 106 6.32 5.82 -2.39
C ASP A 106 6.30 4.36 -1.87
N LEU A 107 7.37 3.95 -1.18
CA LEU A 107 7.45 2.62 -0.56
C LEU A 107 6.43 2.43 0.58
N VAL A 108 6.19 3.47 1.39
CA VAL A 108 5.15 3.45 2.44
C VAL A 108 3.76 3.36 1.82
N GLU A 109 3.49 4.08 0.72
CA GLU A 109 2.22 3.95 0.01
C GLU A 109 1.98 2.51 -0.48
N ALA A 110 3.02 1.86 -1.02
CA ALA A 110 2.95 0.45 -1.38
C ALA A 110 2.68 -0.44 -0.15
N ALA A 111 3.28 -0.15 0.99
CA ALA A 111 3.05 -0.88 2.24
C ALA A 111 1.60 -0.73 2.75
N ILE A 112 1.02 0.47 2.66
CA ILE A 112 -0.37 0.73 3.06
C ILE A 112 -1.33 -0.13 2.23
N LEU A 113 -1.10 -0.24 0.92
CA LEU A 113 -1.92 -1.09 0.06
C LEU A 113 -1.86 -2.57 0.48
N LEU A 114 -0.66 -3.07 0.80
CA LEU A 114 -0.48 -4.44 1.28
C LEU A 114 -1.18 -4.68 2.61
N VAL A 115 -0.97 -3.80 3.59
CA VAL A 115 -1.57 -3.92 4.93
C VAL A 115 -3.09 -3.80 4.85
N ARG A 116 -3.63 -2.86 4.07
CA ARG A 116 -5.07 -2.70 3.87
C ARG A 116 -5.70 -3.92 3.21
N THR A 117 -5.02 -4.52 2.23
CA THR A 117 -5.51 -5.75 1.58
C THR A 117 -5.56 -6.91 2.57
N ALA A 118 -4.50 -7.11 3.36
CA ALA A 118 -4.47 -8.12 4.40
C ALA A 118 -5.53 -7.89 5.49
N GLU A 119 -5.73 -6.64 5.94
CA GLU A 119 -6.73 -6.34 6.97
C GLU A 119 -8.15 -6.57 6.44
N ARG A 120 -8.43 -6.24 5.18
CA ARG A 120 -9.72 -6.54 4.52
C ARG A 120 -10.09 -8.01 4.61
N GLU A 121 -9.15 -8.90 4.32
CA GLU A 121 -9.35 -10.35 4.43
C GLU A 121 -9.69 -10.76 5.87
N THR A 122 -9.01 -10.17 6.87
CA THR A 122 -9.25 -10.51 8.27
C THR A 122 -10.61 -10.05 8.80
N VAL A 123 -11.15 -8.94 8.28
CA VAL A 123 -12.44 -8.38 8.74
C VAL A 123 -13.61 -8.81 7.85
N GLU A 124 -13.37 -9.57 6.78
CA GLU A 124 -14.40 -9.92 5.79
C GLU A 124 -15.57 -10.70 6.41
N GLU A 125 -15.30 -11.68 7.27
CA GLU A 125 -16.37 -12.44 7.95
C GLU A 125 -17.22 -11.55 8.86
N GLN A 126 -16.58 -10.65 9.62
CA GLN A 126 -17.28 -9.70 10.46
C GLN A 126 -18.10 -8.70 9.62
N ALA A 127 -17.55 -8.25 8.49
CA ALA A 127 -18.24 -7.39 7.54
C ALA A 127 -19.49 -8.08 6.97
N ARG A 128 -19.39 -9.37 6.59
CA ARG A 128 -20.54 -10.15 6.11
C ARG A 128 -21.67 -10.21 7.14
N LEU A 129 -21.35 -10.44 8.41
CA LEU A 129 -22.35 -10.43 9.49
C LEU A 129 -23.03 -9.05 9.65
N ARG A 130 -22.27 -7.96 9.54
CA ARG A 130 -22.82 -6.59 9.56
C ARG A 130 -23.71 -6.30 8.36
N VAL A 131 -23.32 -6.76 7.17
CA VAL A 131 -24.13 -6.63 5.96
C VAL A 131 -25.47 -7.33 6.12
N GLU A 132 -25.50 -8.54 6.68
CA GLU A 132 -26.75 -9.27 6.93
C GLU A 132 -27.66 -8.50 7.88
N GLN A 133 -27.12 -7.96 8.97
CA GLN A 133 -27.88 -7.13 9.91
C GLN A 133 -28.44 -5.88 9.23
N ARG A 134 -27.61 -5.19 8.44
CA ARG A 134 -27.99 -3.98 7.72
C ARG A 134 -29.04 -4.24 6.64
N LEU A 135 -28.93 -5.35 5.90
CA LEU A 135 -29.95 -5.79 4.95
C LEU A 135 -31.28 -6.11 5.65
N LEU A 136 -31.24 -6.75 6.83
CA LEU A 136 -32.44 -7.00 7.62
C LEU A 136 -33.11 -5.70 8.08
N ASP A 137 -32.32 -4.70 8.47
CA ASP A 137 -32.85 -3.40 8.88
C ASP A 137 -33.47 -2.62 7.71
N LEU A 138 -32.88 -2.72 6.51
CA LEU A 138 -33.44 -2.13 5.29
C LEU A 138 -34.74 -2.83 4.85
N LEU A 139 -34.84 -4.14 5.05
CA LEU A 139 -36.02 -4.94 4.71
C LEU A 139 -37.15 -4.88 5.76
N LEU A 140 -36.80 -4.60 7.02
CA LEU A 140 -37.70 -4.40 8.15
C LEU A 140 -37.41 -3.04 8.80
N PRO A 141 -37.76 -1.92 8.16
CA PRO A 141 -37.61 -0.62 8.78
C PRO A 141 -38.42 -0.59 10.08
N SER A 142 -37.74 -0.45 11.22
CA SER A 142 -38.43 -0.25 12.49
C SER A 142 -39.15 1.09 12.44
N PRO A 143 -40.41 1.20 12.91
CA PRO A 143 -41.03 2.50 13.09
C PRO A 143 -40.14 3.34 14.00
N GLN A 144 -39.74 4.53 13.53
CA GLN A 144 -39.06 5.49 14.39
C GLN A 144 -40.00 5.80 15.57
N PRO A 145 -39.50 5.90 16.81
CA PRO A 145 -40.30 6.42 17.89
C PRO A 145 -40.57 7.89 17.57
N THR A 146 -41.74 8.17 16.99
CA THR A 146 -42.27 9.51 16.96
C THR A 146 -42.39 9.97 18.40
N SER A 147 -41.48 10.85 18.81
CA SER A 147 -41.76 11.86 19.84
C SER A 147 -43.18 12.35 19.61
N TRP A 148 -43.96 12.52 20.68
CA TRP A 148 -45.42 12.78 20.70
C TRP A 148 -46.34 11.55 20.75
N SER A 149 -46.13 10.65 21.73
CA SER A 149 -47.22 9.94 22.43
C SER A 149 -46.65 9.19 23.64
N GLU A 150 -46.83 9.74 24.85
CA GLU A 150 -46.50 9.08 26.13
C GLU A 150 -47.56 8.06 26.58
N ALA A 151 -48.46 7.61 25.71
CA ALA A 151 -49.68 6.91 26.12
C ALA A 151 -49.67 5.36 26.03
N ASP A 152 -48.59 4.69 25.61
CA ASP A 152 -48.61 3.22 25.42
C ASP A 152 -47.36 2.50 25.97
N ALA A 153 -47.06 2.67 27.26
CA ALA A 153 -45.94 1.97 27.91
C ALA A 153 -46.22 0.49 28.25
N HIS A 154 -47.45 -0.01 28.06
CA HIS A 154 -47.86 -1.39 28.39
C HIS A 154 -48.22 -2.28 27.18
N GLN A 155 -48.23 -1.75 25.95
CA GLN A 155 -48.37 -2.55 24.70
C GLN A 155 -47.02 -2.98 24.09
N THR A 156 -45.94 -2.76 24.83
CA THR A 156 -44.55 -2.78 24.35
C THR A 156 -43.96 -4.18 24.24
N ASP A 157 -44.28 -5.10 25.16
CA ASP A 157 -43.64 -6.43 25.20
C ASP A 157 -44.16 -7.41 24.15
N GLU A 158 -45.50 -7.59 23.99
CA GLU A 158 -46.04 -8.49 22.96
C GLU A 158 -45.71 -8.02 21.52
N ALA A 159 -45.73 -6.70 21.30
CA ALA A 159 -45.36 -6.11 20.02
C ALA A 159 -43.86 -6.22 19.74
N ALA A 160 -43.01 -6.21 20.78
CA ALA A 160 -41.58 -6.48 20.66
C ALA A 160 -41.33 -7.96 20.34
N GLU A 161 -41.98 -8.89 21.03
CA GLU A 161 -41.85 -10.33 20.78
C GLU A 161 -42.32 -10.75 19.38
N ARG A 162 -43.44 -10.20 18.88
CA ARG A 162 -43.90 -10.45 17.51
C ARG A 162 -42.92 -9.93 16.47
N ARG A 163 -42.31 -8.76 16.72
CA ARG A 163 -41.27 -8.20 15.85
C ARG A 163 -40.01 -9.06 15.86
N GLN A 164 -39.61 -9.56 17.01
CA GLN A 164 -38.43 -10.43 17.13
C GLN A 164 -38.63 -11.75 16.37
N ARG A 165 -39.79 -12.39 16.52
CA ARG A 165 -40.17 -13.58 15.73
C ARG A 165 -40.21 -13.31 14.23
N SER A 166 -40.74 -12.16 13.81
CA SER A 166 -40.75 -11.74 12.40
C SER A 166 -39.34 -11.51 11.85
N ARG A 167 -38.48 -10.86 12.64
CA ARG A 167 -37.07 -10.60 12.31
C ARG A 167 -36.26 -11.88 12.19
N GLU A 168 -36.45 -12.85 13.09
CA GLU A 168 -35.82 -14.18 13.01
C GLU A 168 -36.27 -14.94 11.76
N LYS A 169 -37.57 -14.92 11.45
CA LYS A 169 -38.09 -15.56 10.23
C LYS A 169 -37.51 -14.92 8.97
N MET A 170 -37.43 -13.58 8.92
CA MET A 170 -36.80 -12.84 7.82
C MET A 170 -35.31 -13.11 7.71
N LYS A 171 -34.59 -13.23 8.84
CA LYS A 171 -33.18 -13.63 8.87
C LYS A 171 -32.98 -14.99 8.22
N ASN A 172 -33.79 -15.98 8.59
CA ASN A 172 -33.69 -17.32 8.00
C ASN A 172 -33.96 -17.31 6.49
N ARG A 173 -34.92 -16.49 6.02
CA ARG A 173 -35.22 -16.33 4.59
C ARG A 173 -34.13 -15.58 3.83
N LEU A 174 -33.50 -14.59 4.45
CA LEU A 174 -32.35 -13.87 3.88
C LEU A 174 -31.14 -14.80 3.73
N LEU A 175 -30.87 -15.61 4.76
CA LEU A 175 -29.80 -16.62 4.74
C LEU A 175 -30.08 -17.72 3.70
N ALA A 176 -31.34 -18.07 3.50
CA ALA A 176 -31.76 -19.02 2.45
C ALA A 176 -31.73 -18.43 1.02
N GLY A 177 -31.41 -17.13 0.86
CA GLY A 177 -31.37 -16.48 -0.46
C GLY A 177 -32.75 -16.20 -1.07
N GLU A 178 -33.83 -16.30 -0.30
CA GLU A 178 -35.21 -16.10 -0.81
C GLU A 178 -35.58 -14.63 -1.03
N LEU A 179 -34.75 -13.69 -0.55
CA LEU A 179 -35.03 -12.26 -0.55
C LEU A 179 -34.17 -11.48 -1.54
N GLU A 180 -33.41 -12.16 -2.41
CA GLU A 180 -32.44 -11.54 -3.32
C GLU A 180 -33.07 -10.57 -4.32
N ASP A 181 -34.31 -10.83 -4.75
CA ASP A 181 -35.06 -9.99 -5.70
C ASP A 181 -35.87 -8.88 -5.01
N ARG A 182 -35.80 -8.74 -3.68
CA ARG A 182 -36.45 -7.61 -2.99
C ARG A 182 -35.65 -6.33 -3.18
N GLU A 183 -36.36 -5.23 -3.37
CA GLU A 183 -35.78 -3.89 -3.46
C GLU A 183 -35.47 -3.31 -2.09
N VAL A 184 -34.28 -2.74 -1.95
CA VAL A 184 -33.82 -2.00 -0.78
C VAL A 184 -33.24 -0.66 -1.20
N GLU A 185 -33.38 0.35 -0.35
CA GLU A 185 -32.79 1.66 -0.56
C GLU A 185 -31.42 1.73 0.11
N VAL A 186 -30.35 1.77 -0.69
CA VAL A 186 -28.98 1.82 -0.19
C VAL A 186 -28.39 3.20 -0.45
N THR A 187 -27.86 3.80 0.61
CA THR A 187 -27.08 5.03 0.51
C THR A 187 -25.68 4.69 0.01
N ILE A 188 -25.36 5.16 -1.20
CA ILE A 188 -24.04 5.01 -1.79
C ILE A 188 -23.30 6.34 -1.61
N PRO A 189 -22.07 6.34 -1.08
CA PRO A 189 -21.25 7.54 -1.08
C PRO A 189 -21.04 7.99 -2.53
N GLY A 190 -21.57 9.15 -2.89
CA GLY A 190 -21.43 9.69 -4.24
C GLY A 190 -19.95 9.92 -4.55
N ARG A 191 -19.51 9.51 -5.74
CA ARG A 191 -18.31 10.10 -6.33
C ARG A 191 -18.66 11.55 -6.64
N SER A 192 -17.93 12.49 -6.05
CA SER A 192 -17.89 13.86 -6.52
C SER A 192 -17.34 13.84 -7.95
N VAL A 193 -18.23 13.74 -8.94
CA VAL A 193 -17.93 14.27 -10.26
C VAL A 193 -17.87 15.77 -10.07
N ALA A 194 -16.66 16.30 -9.90
CA ALA A 194 -16.46 17.73 -10.03
C ALA A 194 -17.05 18.14 -11.39
N PRO A 195 -18.00 19.08 -11.45
CA PRO A 195 -18.39 19.63 -12.73
C PRO A 195 -17.12 20.23 -13.34
N VAL A 196 -16.74 19.74 -14.52
CA VAL A 196 -15.69 20.35 -15.32
C VAL A 196 -16.19 21.76 -15.63
N SER A 197 -15.75 22.73 -14.83
CA SER A 197 -16.03 24.14 -15.06
C SER A 197 -15.20 24.55 -16.27
N ILE A 198 -15.87 24.66 -17.42
CA ILE A 198 -15.37 25.31 -18.61
C ILE A 198 -15.29 26.81 -18.28
N LEU A 199 -14.18 27.26 -17.70
CA LEU A 199 -13.85 28.66 -17.58
C LEU A 199 -12.35 28.81 -17.74
N GLY A 200 -11.95 29.10 -18.97
CA GLY A 200 -10.58 29.45 -19.30
C GLY A 200 -10.17 30.76 -18.64
N ALA A 201 -9.01 30.75 -18.00
CA ALA A 201 -8.06 31.86 -17.98
C ALA A 201 -6.71 31.28 -17.59
N ALA A 202 -5.72 31.45 -18.47
CA ALA A 202 -4.34 31.02 -18.24
C ALA A 202 -3.76 31.64 -16.97
N ASN A 203 -2.88 30.87 -16.30
CA ASN A 203 -1.90 31.27 -15.28
C ASN A 203 -2.20 31.12 -13.78
N MET A 204 -2.83 30.04 -13.28
CA MET A 204 -2.68 29.65 -11.85
C MET A 204 -2.86 28.13 -11.60
N GLU A 205 -1.96 27.27 -12.09
CA GLU A 205 -2.07 25.81 -11.92
C GLU A 205 -1.65 25.28 -10.53
N GLN A 206 -0.72 25.95 -9.82
CA GLN A 206 -0.14 25.38 -8.58
C GLN A 206 -0.93 25.69 -7.29
N MET A 207 -1.70 26.78 -7.26
CA MET A 207 -2.52 27.12 -6.09
C MET A 207 -3.91 26.43 -6.13
N GLU A 208 -4.28 25.88 -7.29
CA GLU A 208 -5.57 25.21 -7.52
C GLU A 208 -5.61 23.79 -6.91
N MET A 209 -4.51 23.04 -6.94
CA MET A 209 -4.48 21.66 -6.41
C MET A 209 -4.64 21.59 -4.88
N ASP A 210 -4.01 22.50 -4.14
CA ASP A 210 -4.16 22.58 -2.67
C ASP A 210 -5.55 23.10 -2.27
N LEU A 211 -6.09 24.08 -3.00
CA LEU A 211 -7.46 24.57 -2.80
C LEU A 211 -8.51 23.51 -3.13
N GLN A 212 -8.31 22.71 -4.17
CA GLN A 212 -9.20 21.62 -4.55
C GLN A 212 -9.23 20.52 -3.47
N SER A 213 -8.07 20.17 -2.90
CA SER A 213 -7.97 19.19 -1.81
C SER A 213 -8.61 19.68 -0.49
N MET A 214 -8.55 20.98 -0.21
CA MET A 214 -9.29 21.61 0.90
C MET A 214 -10.80 21.66 0.62
N PHE A 215 -11.21 21.95 -0.61
CA PHE A 215 -12.63 22.03 -1.00
C PHE A 215 -13.32 20.66 -0.95
N GLU A 216 -12.63 19.59 -1.36
CA GLU A 216 -13.11 18.20 -1.22
C GLU A 216 -13.24 17.75 0.25
N LYS A 217 -12.46 18.33 1.17
CA LYS A 217 -12.58 18.07 2.62
C LYS A 217 -13.72 18.85 3.28
N ILE A 218 -14.11 20.00 2.73
CA ILE A 218 -15.14 20.88 3.30
C ILE A 218 -16.54 20.58 2.75
N MET A 219 -16.65 20.15 1.49
CA MET A 219 -17.94 19.74 0.92
C MET A 219 -18.32 18.33 1.40
N PRO A 220 -19.48 18.15 2.08
CA PRO A 220 -19.96 16.82 2.41
C PRO A 220 -20.23 16.07 1.10
N LYS A 221 -19.57 14.93 0.90
CA LYS A 221 -19.84 14.02 -0.22
C LYS A 221 -21.34 13.75 -0.23
N GLN A 222 -22.06 14.25 -1.24
CA GLN A 222 -23.49 13.99 -1.35
C GLN A 222 -23.69 12.49 -1.54
N ALA A 223 -24.06 11.81 -0.46
CA ALA A 223 -24.43 10.42 -0.51
C ALA A 223 -25.76 10.32 -1.27
N GLN A 224 -25.79 9.52 -2.34
CA GLN A 224 -26.99 9.32 -3.13
C GLN A 224 -27.65 8.02 -2.70
N SER A 225 -28.91 8.09 -2.27
CA SER A 225 -29.74 6.92 -2.07
C SER A 225 -30.19 6.37 -3.42
N ARG A 226 -29.93 5.08 -3.65
CA ARG A 226 -30.42 4.35 -4.82
C ARG A 226 -31.21 3.14 -4.37
N ARG A 227 -32.33 2.89 -5.04
CA ARG A 227 -33.07 1.62 -4.93
C ARG A 227 -32.41 0.59 -5.83
N MET A 228 -32.20 -0.59 -5.28
CA MET A 228 -31.63 -1.74 -5.97
C MET A 228 -32.06 -3.03 -5.29
N SER A 229 -31.91 -4.15 -5.98
CA SER A 229 -32.17 -5.47 -5.42
C SER A 229 -31.19 -5.81 -4.29
N VAL A 230 -31.59 -6.70 -3.36
CA VAL A 230 -30.69 -7.23 -2.32
C VAL A 230 -29.44 -7.86 -2.94
N ARG A 231 -29.59 -8.53 -4.09
CA ARG A 231 -28.47 -9.12 -4.85
C ARG A 231 -27.41 -8.09 -5.22
N GLU A 232 -27.83 -6.92 -5.68
CA GLU A 232 -26.94 -5.82 -6.07
C GLU A 232 -26.42 -5.03 -4.87
N ALA A 233 -27.25 -4.88 -3.84
CA ALA A 233 -26.90 -4.19 -2.59
C ALA A 233 -25.80 -4.91 -1.81
N ARG A 234 -25.83 -6.26 -1.77
CA ARG A 234 -24.93 -7.09 -0.96
C ARG A 234 -23.43 -6.79 -1.18
N PRO A 235 -22.87 -6.80 -2.41
CA PRO A 235 -21.46 -6.49 -2.62
C PRO A 235 -21.09 -5.05 -2.27
N ILE A 236 -22.01 -4.09 -2.49
CA ILE A 236 -21.78 -2.67 -2.16
C ILE A 236 -21.72 -2.48 -0.65
N LEU A 237 -22.68 -3.05 0.09
CA LEU A 237 -22.71 -3.01 1.54
C LEU A 237 -21.50 -3.74 2.13
N LEU A 238 -21.08 -4.87 1.55
CA LEU A 238 -19.88 -5.58 1.99
C LEU A 238 -18.65 -4.68 1.90
N GLN A 239 -18.46 -3.98 0.79
CA GLN A 239 -17.36 -3.04 0.65
C GLN A 239 -17.43 -1.91 1.69
N GLN A 240 -18.61 -1.33 1.92
CA GLN A 240 -18.81 -0.27 2.91
C GLN A 240 -18.52 -0.73 4.34
N GLU A 241 -19.06 -1.87 4.75
CA GLU A 241 -18.85 -2.42 6.10
C GLU A 241 -17.42 -2.87 6.32
N THR A 242 -16.77 -3.42 5.29
CA THR A 242 -15.35 -3.79 5.34
C THR A 242 -14.49 -2.54 5.53
N ASP A 243 -14.69 -1.49 4.73
CA ASP A 243 -13.92 -0.25 4.87
C ASP A 243 -14.22 0.48 6.19
N ALA A 244 -15.43 0.35 6.74
CA ALA A 244 -15.79 0.92 8.05
C ALA A 244 -15.19 0.17 9.25
N LEU A 245 -14.84 -1.11 9.09
CA LEU A 245 -14.18 -1.92 10.11
C LEU A 245 -12.67 -1.66 10.21
N ILE A 246 -12.09 -1.02 9.21
CA ILE A 246 -10.64 -0.78 9.14
C ILE A 246 -10.29 0.51 9.86
N ASP A 247 -9.40 0.40 10.86
CA ASP A 247 -8.83 1.54 11.56
C ASP A 247 -7.66 2.14 10.74
N PRO A 248 -7.78 3.36 10.19
CA PRO A 248 -6.74 3.96 9.37
C PRO A 248 -5.43 4.20 10.13
N GLU A 249 -5.49 4.50 11.43
CA GLU A 249 -4.29 4.77 12.23
C GLU A 249 -3.50 3.46 12.45
N LYS A 250 -4.22 2.37 12.75
CA LYS A 250 -3.62 1.03 12.85
C LYS A 250 -2.97 0.61 11.53
N ILE A 251 -3.60 0.90 10.38
CA ILE A 251 -3.03 0.62 9.06
C ILE A 251 -1.74 1.41 8.84
N ASN A 252 -1.74 2.71 9.11
CA ASN A 252 -0.57 3.56 8.93
C ASN A 252 0.61 3.08 9.78
N GLN A 253 0.38 2.81 11.07
CA GLN A 253 1.42 2.31 11.97
C GLN A 253 1.96 0.95 11.52
N ALA A 254 1.09 0.05 11.08
CA ALA A 254 1.50 -1.25 10.55
C ALA A 254 2.28 -1.13 9.23
N ALA A 255 1.91 -0.20 8.36
CA ALA A 255 2.59 0.05 7.09
C ALA A 255 3.98 0.66 7.28
N VAL A 256 4.14 1.60 8.22
CA VAL A 256 5.45 2.15 8.61
C VAL A 256 6.35 1.01 9.09
N ARG A 257 5.91 0.19 10.05
CA ARG A 257 6.69 -0.96 10.53
C ARG A 257 7.01 -1.96 9.42
N LEU A 258 6.06 -2.27 8.55
CA LEU A 258 6.27 -3.18 7.42
C LEU A 258 7.33 -2.62 6.46
N THR A 259 7.34 -1.31 6.24
CA THR A 259 8.33 -0.63 5.40
C THR A 259 9.73 -0.73 6.02
N GLU A 260 9.88 -0.34 7.28
CA GLU A 260 11.17 -0.38 8.00
C GLU A 260 11.74 -1.80 8.07
N GLU A 261 10.89 -2.78 8.39
CA GLU A 261 11.35 -4.15 8.60
C GLU A 261 11.46 -4.97 7.35
N THR A 262 10.61 -4.72 6.35
CA THR A 262 10.44 -5.61 5.19
C THR A 262 10.65 -4.95 3.82
N GLY A 263 10.74 -3.62 3.75
CA GLY A 263 10.82 -2.88 2.51
C GLY A 263 11.99 -3.27 1.61
N ILE A 264 11.74 -3.17 0.30
CA ILE A 264 12.71 -3.42 -0.77
C ILE A 264 12.63 -2.26 -1.77
N VAL A 265 13.77 -1.63 -2.04
CA VAL A 265 13.90 -0.57 -3.05
C VAL A 265 14.78 -1.08 -4.18
N PHE A 266 14.27 -0.99 -5.41
CA PHE A 266 15.02 -1.32 -6.62
C PHE A 266 15.40 -0.05 -7.37
N ILE A 267 16.71 0.19 -7.52
CA ILE A 267 17.28 1.34 -8.24
C ILE A 267 17.84 0.83 -9.57
N ASP A 268 17.14 1.10 -10.66
CA ASP A 268 17.58 0.76 -12.02
C ASP A 268 18.52 1.81 -12.58
N GLU A 269 19.33 1.41 -13.55
CA GLU A 269 20.27 2.30 -14.27
C GLU A 269 21.27 3.05 -13.36
N LEU A 270 21.73 2.43 -12.26
CA LEU A 270 22.73 3.03 -11.37
C LEU A 270 24.04 3.37 -12.10
N ASP A 271 24.38 2.60 -13.15
CA ASP A 271 25.56 2.82 -13.97
C ASP A 271 25.55 4.17 -14.72
N LYS A 272 24.37 4.78 -14.90
CA LYS A 272 24.22 6.11 -15.54
C LYS A 272 24.64 7.27 -14.65
N ILE A 273 24.66 7.06 -13.33
CA ILE A 273 25.11 8.07 -12.36
C ILE A 273 26.54 7.82 -11.86
N ALA A 274 27.16 6.69 -12.24
CA ALA A 274 28.50 6.27 -11.82
C ALA A 274 29.66 6.95 -12.56
N SER A 275 29.41 7.72 -13.62
CA SER A 275 30.50 8.36 -14.38
C SER A 275 30.97 9.65 -13.71
N ASP A 276 32.29 9.86 -13.56
CA ASP A 276 33.05 10.83 -14.37
C ASP A 276 34.54 10.93 -13.96
N GLU A 277 35.46 11.07 -14.93
CA GLU A 277 36.88 11.46 -14.68
C GLU A 277 37.69 11.86 -15.95
N GLY A 278 37.12 11.84 -17.16
CA GLY A 278 37.90 11.94 -18.42
C GLY A 278 37.69 13.15 -19.32
N SER A 279 36.58 13.89 -19.21
CA SER A 279 36.26 14.99 -20.16
C SER A 279 35.98 16.29 -19.44
N SER A 280 36.97 17.18 -19.44
CA SER A 280 36.88 18.55 -18.95
C SER A 280 35.67 19.32 -19.52
N ARG A 281 34.82 19.85 -18.62
CA ARG A 281 33.68 20.79 -18.83
C ARG A 281 32.33 20.13 -19.25
N GLY A 282 31.64 19.49 -18.31
CA GLY A 282 30.27 18.97 -18.51
C GLY A 282 29.50 18.74 -17.18
N PRO A 283 28.23 18.26 -17.21
CA PRO A 283 27.26 18.25 -16.10
C PRO A 283 27.54 17.23 -14.96
N ASP A 284 28.80 17.03 -14.60
CA ASP A 284 29.24 15.93 -13.73
C ASP A 284 28.87 16.13 -12.25
N VAL A 285 28.71 17.39 -11.83
CA VAL A 285 28.23 17.76 -10.48
C VAL A 285 26.84 17.17 -10.19
N SER A 286 26.00 17.02 -11.21
CA SER A 286 24.63 16.56 -11.02
C SER A 286 24.52 15.04 -10.82
N ARG A 287 25.41 14.24 -11.41
CA ARG A 287 25.39 12.77 -11.28
C ARG A 287 25.95 12.30 -9.95
N GLN A 288 27.08 12.89 -9.53
CA GLN A 288 27.62 12.67 -8.19
C GLN A 288 26.69 13.21 -7.10
N GLY A 289 25.98 14.32 -7.36
CA GLY A 289 24.93 14.83 -6.47
C GLY A 289 23.88 13.78 -6.14
N VAL A 290 23.38 13.03 -7.13
CA VAL A 290 22.42 11.94 -6.90
C VAL A 290 22.99 10.84 -6.02
N GLN A 291 24.25 10.45 -6.22
CA GLN A 291 24.89 9.45 -5.35
C GLN A 291 24.94 9.95 -3.89
N ARG A 292 25.31 11.23 -3.69
CA ARG A 292 25.33 11.86 -2.36
C ARG A 292 23.95 11.92 -1.72
N ASP A 293 22.91 12.20 -2.50
CA ASP A 293 21.54 12.26 -1.99
C ASP A 293 20.98 10.86 -1.69
N LEU A 294 21.45 9.82 -2.37
CA LEU A 294 21.13 8.41 -2.08
C LEU A 294 21.79 7.88 -0.81
N LEU A 295 23.00 8.34 -0.48
CA LEU A 295 23.78 7.84 0.65
C LEU A 295 23.01 7.83 1.99
N PRO A 296 22.40 8.95 2.46
CA PRO A 296 21.68 8.95 3.74
C PRO A 296 20.56 7.91 3.80
N VAL A 297 19.88 7.69 2.67
CA VAL A 297 18.77 6.74 2.58
C VAL A 297 19.27 5.30 2.62
N VAL A 298 20.43 5.00 2.03
CA VAL A 298 21.06 3.66 2.03
C VAL A 298 21.77 3.35 3.35
N GLU A 299 22.45 4.32 3.97
CA GLU A 299 23.17 4.16 5.24
C GLU A 299 22.22 4.06 6.45
N GLY A 300 21.08 4.75 6.39
CA GLY A 300 20.11 4.79 7.48
C GLY A 300 19.81 6.24 7.88
N THR A 301 18.61 6.70 7.54
CA THR A 301 18.08 7.99 7.96
C THR A 301 16.61 7.87 8.35
N THR A 302 16.07 8.91 8.98
CA THR A 302 14.64 9.02 9.23
C THR A 302 14.00 9.94 8.20
N VAL A 303 13.14 9.37 7.35
CA VAL A 303 12.37 10.12 6.36
C VAL A 303 10.99 10.44 6.92
N ASN A 304 10.58 11.70 6.83
CA ASN A 304 9.24 12.12 7.22
C ASN A 304 8.25 11.86 6.08
N THR A 305 7.19 11.11 6.39
CA THR A 305 6.07 10.85 5.49
C THR A 305 4.76 11.37 6.09
N ARG A 306 3.72 11.49 5.26
CA ARG A 306 2.37 11.86 5.72
C ARG A 306 1.74 10.86 6.70
N HIS A 307 2.32 9.65 6.80
CA HIS A 307 1.85 8.56 7.66
C HIS A 307 2.75 8.34 8.89
N GLY A 308 3.76 9.19 9.07
CA GLY A 308 4.72 9.12 10.17
C GLY A 308 6.18 9.07 9.70
N PRO A 309 7.14 9.20 10.64
CA PRO A 309 8.56 9.03 10.37
C PRO A 309 8.88 7.56 10.08
N VAL A 310 9.79 7.32 9.12
CA VAL A 310 10.21 5.98 8.69
C VAL A 310 11.73 5.90 8.72
N ARG A 311 12.26 4.89 9.40
CA ARG A 311 13.70 4.60 9.46
C ARG A 311 14.14 3.68 8.33
N THR A 312 15.20 4.05 7.61
CA THR A 312 15.65 3.30 6.42
C THR A 312 16.70 2.22 6.71
N ASP A 313 17.19 2.12 7.96
CA ASP A 313 18.30 1.27 8.42
C ASP A 313 18.20 -0.22 8.01
N HIS A 314 16.98 -0.70 7.78
CA HIS A 314 16.69 -2.12 7.54
C HIS A 314 15.93 -2.39 6.23
N ILE A 315 15.83 -1.37 5.37
CA ILE A 315 15.33 -1.50 4.00
C ILE A 315 16.40 -2.17 3.14
N LEU A 316 16.00 -3.12 2.30
CA LEU A 316 16.91 -3.77 1.36
C LEU A 316 16.98 -2.96 0.06
N PHE A 317 18.18 -2.49 -0.29
CA PHE A 317 18.42 -1.85 -1.59
C PHE A 317 18.99 -2.85 -2.60
N ILE A 318 18.38 -2.88 -3.78
CA ILE A 318 18.85 -3.66 -4.93
C ILE A 318 19.09 -2.67 -6.06
N ALA A 319 20.36 -2.36 -6.33
CA ALA A 319 20.75 -1.57 -7.47
C ALA A 319 20.96 -2.47 -8.70
N ALA A 320 20.72 -1.94 -9.89
CA ALA A 320 20.98 -2.62 -11.14
C ALA A 320 21.60 -1.67 -12.17
N GLY A 321 22.47 -2.21 -13.02
CA GLY A 321 23.10 -1.47 -14.09
C GLY A 321 23.67 -2.38 -15.17
N ALA A 322 23.89 -1.84 -16.36
CA ALA A 322 24.56 -2.57 -17.43
C ALA A 322 26.09 -2.49 -17.29
N PHE A 323 26.60 -1.34 -16.82
CA PHE A 323 28.03 -1.08 -16.61
C PHE A 323 28.86 -1.34 -17.89
N HIS A 324 28.32 -0.90 -19.04
CA HIS A 324 29.03 -0.96 -20.33
C HIS A 324 30.01 0.21 -20.51
N ALA A 325 29.66 1.40 -20.03
CA ALA A 325 30.43 2.63 -20.18
C ALA A 325 31.08 3.11 -18.87
N SER A 326 30.68 2.52 -17.74
CA SER A 326 31.18 2.79 -16.40
C SER A 326 31.42 1.45 -15.70
N LYS A 327 32.23 1.47 -14.67
CA LYS A 327 32.49 0.33 -13.79
C LYS A 327 31.90 0.61 -12.41
N PRO A 328 31.61 -0.44 -11.62
CA PRO A 328 31.22 -0.24 -10.23
C PRO A 328 32.24 0.54 -9.40
N SER A 329 33.53 0.47 -9.75
CA SER A 329 34.60 1.25 -9.12
C SER A 329 34.48 2.76 -9.32
N ASP A 330 33.65 3.20 -10.26
CA ASP A 330 33.48 4.61 -10.60
C ASP A 330 32.38 5.27 -9.73
N LEU A 331 31.63 4.47 -8.96
CA LEU A 331 30.74 4.96 -7.91
C LEU A 331 31.55 5.55 -6.74
N MET A 332 30.89 6.43 -5.97
CA MET A 332 31.47 6.97 -4.75
C MET A 332 31.87 5.85 -3.78
N PRO A 333 33.06 5.90 -3.15
CA PRO A 333 33.52 4.86 -2.23
C PRO A 333 32.57 4.54 -1.07
N GLU A 334 31.74 5.52 -0.68
CA GLU A 334 30.75 5.41 0.39
C GLU A 334 29.50 4.60 0.00
N LEU A 335 29.21 4.43 -1.30
CA LEU A 335 27.99 3.81 -1.84
C LEU A 335 28.15 2.31 -2.14
#